data_AF-A0A969EJW1-F1
#
_entry.id   AF-A0A969EJW1-F1
#
_cell.length_a   1.000
_cell.length_b   1.000
_cell.length_c   1.000
_cell.angle_alpha   90.00
_cell.angle_beta   90.00
_cell.angle_gamma   90.00
#
_symmetry.space_group_name_H-M   'P 1'
#
loop_
_entity.id
_entity.type
_entity.pdbx_description
1 polymer ?
#
loop_
_entity_poly.entity_id
_entity_poly.type
_entity_poly.pdbx_seq_one_letter_code
_entity_poly.pdbx_strand_id
1 'polypeptide(L)'
;ILPEGNSVKEALAFHPDSTSRAFEFGSLRWFVIKRDDQFGVRLRDFESPQLENFHGIERYPVDLSWRIEAQFEYADSSRTIEITNILGQTSPQKSPGTLVFDFNDVEYRLDVIDEGERICL
;
A
#
# COMPACT_ATOMS: atom_id res chain seq x y z
N ILE A 1 14.33 -22.86 -1.15
CA ILE A 1 15.63 -22.87 -0.45
C ILE A 1 15.53 -21.79 0.64
N LEU A 2 16.04 -22.06 1.85
CA LEU A 2 16.14 -21.01 2.87
C LEU A 2 17.22 -20.00 2.46
N PRO A 3 17.23 -18.76 2.98
CA PRO A 3 18.29 -17.79 2.69
C PRO A 3 19.72 -18.33 2.88
N GLU A 4 19.88 -19.41 3.64
CA GLU A 4 21.14 -20.08 3.94
C GLU A 4 21.53 -21.18 2.93
N GLY A 5 20.88 -21.27 1.77
CA GLY A 5 21.26 -22.18 0.68
C GLY A 5 20.90 -23.66 0.87
N ASN A 6 20.41 -24.04 2.05
CA ASN A 6 20.02 -25.42 2.34
C ASN A 6 18.65 -25.76 1.72
N SER A 7 18.59 -26.90 1.05
CA SER A 7 17.32 -27.50 0.61
C SER A 7 16.58 -28.05 1.83
N VAL A 8 15.30 -27.72 1.95
CA VAL A 8 14.47 -28.09 3.09
C VAL A 8 13.19 -28.73 2.57
N LYS A 9 12.78 -29.86 3.16
CA LYS A 9 11.54 -30.56 2.80
C LYS A 9 10.29 -29.91 3.40
N GLU A 10 10.41 -29.34 4.60
CA GLU A 10 9.33 -28.67 5.32
C GLU A 10 9.87 -27.44 6.08
N ALA A 11 9.18 -26.32 5.98
CA ALA A 11 9.55 -25.10 6.71
C ALA A 11 8.30 -24.33 7.12
N LEU A 12 8.33 -23.72 8.31
CA LEU A 12 7.32 -22.76 8.72
C LEU A 12 7.41 -21.51 7.82
N ALA A 13 6.39 -21.31 6.99
CA ALA A 13 6.33 -20.21 6.03
C ALA A 13 5.70 -18.93 6.59
N PHE A 14 4.84 -19.08 7.60
CA PHE A 14 4.12 -17.97 8.22
C PHE A 14 3.74 -18.33 9.65
N HIS A 15 3.86 -17.36 10.54
CA HIS A 15 3.25 -17.38 11.86
C HIS A 15 2.69 -15.97 12.12
N PRO A 16 1.46 -15.81 12.67
CA PRO A 16 0.84 -14.50 12.87
C PRO A 16 1.72 -13.51 13.67
N ASP A 17 2.46 -14.05 14.64
CA ASP A 17 3.33 -13.27 15.53
C ASP A 17 4.79 -13.16 15.05
N SER A 18 5.07 -13.56 13.80
CA SER A 18 6.43 -13.59 13.25
C SER A 18 6.56 -12.64 12.05
N THR A 19 7.76 -12.11 11.85
CA THR A 19 8.11 -11.42 10.62
C THR A 19 7.99 -12.39 9.44
N SER A 20 7.29 -11.99 8.39
CA SER A 20 7.08 -12.84 7.21
C SER A 20 8.42 -13.36 6.67
N ARG A 21 8.57 -14.68 6.60
CA ARG A 21 9.80 -15.30 6.11
C ARG A 21 9.80 -15.33 4.58
N ALA A 22 10.89 -14.84 3.98
CA ALA A 22 11.11 -14.96 2.54
C ALA A 22 11.79 -16.28 2.18
N PHE A 23 11.38 -16.85 1.06
CA PHE A 23 11.92 -18.06 0.45
C PHE A 23 12.44 -17.72 -0.95
N GLU A 24 13.48 -18.43 -1.38
CA GLU A 24 14.11 -18.21 -2.67
C GLU A 24 14.35 -19.55 -3.39
N PHE A 25 14.25 -19.53 -4.73
CA PHE A 25 14.60 -20.64 -5.60
C PHE A 25 14.85 -20.14 -7.03
N GLY A 26 16.10 -20.21 -7.51
CA GLY A 26 16.48 -19.59 -8.78
C GLY A 26 16.22 -18.08 -8.73
N SER A 27 15.55 -17.54 -9.75
CA SER A 27 15.13 -16.14 -9.84
C SER A 27 13.90 -15.82 -8.97
N LEU A 28 13.24 -16.83 -8.40
CA LEU A 28 12.00 -16.66 -7.67
C LEU A 28 12.26 -16.33 -6.20
N ARG A 29 11.56 -15.33 -5.68
CA ARG A 29 11.50 -14.98 -4.26
C ARG A 29 10.08 -14.75 -3.82
N TRP A 30 9.65 -15.37 -2.72
CA TRP A 30 8.29 -15.22 -2.22
C TRP A 30 8.18 -15.23 -0.70
N PHE A 31 7.04 -14.77 -0.21
CA PHE A 31 6.63 -14.89 1.19
C PHE A 31 5.11 -14.95 1.28
N VAL A 32 4.60 -15.48 2.39
CA VAL A 32 3.17 -15.52 2.67
C VAL A 32 2.72 -14.17 3.23
N ILE A 33 1.60 -13.68 2.75
CA ILE A 33 0.90 -12.52 3.28
C ILE A 33 -0.44 -12.95 3.87
N LYS A 34 -0.86 -12.33 4.97
CA LYS A 34 -2.21 -12.44 5.52
C LYS A 34 -2.89 -11.08 5.39
N ARG A 35 -4.12 -11.07 4.84
CA ARG A 35 -4.99 -9.90 4.73
C ARG A 35 -6.36 -10.31 5.21
N ASP A 36 -6.80 -9.74 6.33
CA ASP A 36 -7.97 -10.20 7.07
C ASP A 36 -7.89 -11.72 7.31
N ASP A 37 -8.88 -12.49 6.89
CA ASP A 37 -8.92 -13.94 7.02
C ASP A 37 -8.30 -14.70 5.84
N GLN A 38 -7.73 -13.99 4.87
CA GLN A 38 -7.19 -14.59 3.65
C GLN A 38 -5.67 -14.67 3.67
N PHE A 39 -5.14 -15.79 3.19
CA PHE A 39 -3.71 -16.01 2.97
C PHE A 39 -3.40 -15.94 1.47
N GLY A 40 -2.31 -15.26 1.12
CA GLY A 40 -1.80 -15.18 -0.23
C GLY A 40 -0.29 -15.37 -0.27
N VAL A 41 0.24 -15.60 -1.47
CA VAL A 41 1.69 -15.64 -1.70
C VAL A 41 2.08 -14.42 -2.53
N ARG A 42 3.01 -13.62 -2.01
CA ARG A 42 3.62 -12.55 -2.81
C ARG A 42 4.91 -13.10 -3.43
N LEU A 43 4.83 -13.46 -4.71
CA LEU A 43 5.93 -13.98 -5.51
C LEU A 43 6.54 -12.86 -6.37
N ARG A 44 7.86 -12.88 -6.51
CA ARG A 44 8.63 -12.05 -7.43
C ARG A 44 9.56 -12.95 -8.22
N ASP A 45 9.69 -12.66 -9.51
CA ASP A 45 10.68 -13.27 -10.39
C ASP A 45 11.67 -12.20 -10.82
N PHE A 46 12.93 -12.36 -10.44
CA PHE A 46 13.99 -11.40 -10.75
C PHE A 46 14.54 -11.54 -12.17
N GLU A 47 14.12 -12.55 -12.93
CA GLU A 47 14.46 -12.75 -14.36
C GLU A 47 13.20 -12.62 -15.24
N SER A 48 12.14 -12.01 -14.72
CA SER A 48 10.90 -11.77 -15.46
C SER A 48 11.18 -10.90 -16.71
N PRO A 49 10.69 -11.29 -17.90
CA PRO A 49 10.80 -10.45 -19.11
C PRO A 49 10.16 -9.07 -18.93
N GLN A 50 9.15 -8.94 -18.06
CA GLN A 50 8.52 -7.66 -17.74
C GLN A 50 9.45 -6.73 -16.97
N LEU A 51 10.39 -7.27 -16.19
CA LEU A 51 11.43 -6.49 -15.52
C LEU A 51 12.48 -6.00 -16.52
N GLU A 52 12.89 -6.86 -17.47
CA GLU A 52 13.83 -6.48 -18.54
C GLU A 52 13.23 -5.41 -19.46
N ASN A 53 11.92 -5.49 -19.74
CA ASN A 53 11.20 -4.55 -20.59
C ASN A 53 10.58 -3.37 -19.81
N PHE A 54 10.97 -3.16 -18.55
CA PHE A 54 10.48 -2.03 -17.76
C PHE A 54 11.22 -0.75 -18.13
N HIS A 55 10.54 0.13 -18.87
CA HIS A 55 11.11 1.42 -19.31
C HIS A 55 10.91 2.58 -18.32
N GLY A 56 10.41 2.27 -17.11
CA GLY A 56 10.07 3.27 -16.11
C GLY A 56 8.57 3.50 -15.98
N ILE A 57 8.22 4.48 -15.13
CA ILE A 57 6.84 4.94 -14.95
C ILE A 57 6.77 6.32 -15.59
N GLU A 58 5.77 6.54 -16.43
CA GLU A 58 5.47 7.87 -16.95
C GLU A 58 5.18 8.82 -15.79
N ARG A 59 5.76 10.01 -15.84
CA ARG A 59 5.63 11.02 -14.79
C ARG A 59 5.28 12.34 -15.44
N TYR A 60 4.38 13.07 -14.80
CA TYR A 60 4.18 14.48 -15.12
C TYR A 60 5.45 15.27 -14.80
N PRO A 61 5.80 16.30 -15.59
CA PRO A 61 6.89 17.20 -15.23
C PRO A 61 6.59 17.88 -13.89
N VAL A 62 7.65 18.30 -13.19
CA VAL A 62 7.48 19.07 -11.95
C VAL A 62 6.80 20.39 -12.29
N ASP A 63 5.63 20.60 -11.71
CA ASP A 63 4.86 21.83 -11.84
C ASP A 63 4.49 22.33 -10.45
N LEU A 64 5.03 23.48 -10.07
CA LEU A 64 4.83 24.07 -8.75
C LEU A 64 3.42 24.62 -8.54
N SER A 65 2.61 24.75 -9.60
CA SER A 65 1.19 25.12 -9.46
C SER A 65 0.39 24.06 -8.69
N TRP A 66 0.87 22.81 -8.66
CA TRP A 66 0.30 21.72 -7.86
C TRP A 66 0.77 21.70 -6.40
N ARG A 67 1.62 22.66 -5.99
CA ARG A 67 1.97 22.87 -4.58
C ARG A 67 0.98 23.85 -3.97
N ILE A 68 -0.09 23.31 -3.40
CA ILE A 68 -1.21 24.09 -2.87
C ILE A 68 -1.18 24.07 -1.34
N GLU A 69 -1.36 25.23 -0.72
CA GLU A 69 -1.60 25.31 0.72
C GLU A 69 -3.07 25.00 1.00
N ALA A 70 -3.31 24.08 1.94
CA ALA A 70 -4.64 23.65 2.33
C ALA A 70 -4.90 23.96 3.81
N GLN A 71 -6.14 24.28 4.13
CA GLN A 71 -6.63 24.38 5.50
C GLN A 71 -7.12 23.00 5.96
N PHE A 72 -6.73 22.60 7.16
CA PHE A 72 -7.18 21.33 7.73
C PHE A 72 -8.36 21.56 8.67
N GLU A 73 -9.52 21.05 8.28
CA GLU A 73 -10.74 21.04 9.09
C GLU A 73 -10.80 19.74 9.91
N TYR A 74 -10.61 19.85 11.22
CA TYR A 74 -10.66 18.72 12.13
C TYR A 74 -12.07 18.13 12.22
N ALA A 75 -12.17 16.81 12.17
CA ALA A 75 -13.39 16.07 12.47
C ALA A 75 -13.42 15.60 13.93
N ASP A 76 -14.59 15.16 14.39
CA ASP A 76 -14.67 14.42 15.64
C ASP A 76 -13.89 13.10 15.55
N SER A 77 -13.33 12.68 16.69
CA SER A 77 -12.53 11.47 16.86
C SER A 77 -13.23 10.16 16.46
N SER A 78 -14.56 10.17 16.32
CA SER A 78 -15.35 9.02 15.88
C SER A 78 -15.62 8.97 14.38
N ARG A 79 -15.23 9.99 13.59
CA ARG A 79 -15.54 10.04 12.16
C ARG A 79 -14.85 8.91 11.39
N THR A 80 -15.64 8.23 10.56
CA THR A 80 -15.17 7.23 9.60
C THR A 80 -15.71 7.51 8.20
N ILE A 81 -14.98 7.06 7.18
CA ILE A 81 -15.41 7.05 5.77
C ILE A 81 -15.37 5.61 5.25
N GLU A 82 -16.35 5.23 4.43
CA GLU A 82 -16.42 3.91 3.82
C GLU A 82 -15.58 3.87 2.55
N ILE A 83 -14.61 2.95 2.48
CA ILE A 83 -13.74 2.79 1.31
C ILE A 83 -13.94 1.40 0.73
N THR A 84 -14.23 1.36 -0.58
CA THR A 84 -14.40 0.11 -1.33
C THR A 84 -13.16 -0.20 -2.15
N ASN A 85 -12.60 -1.40 -1.94
CA ASN A 85 -11.48 -1.87 -2.75
C ASN A 85 -11.93 -2.47 -4.10
N ILE A 86 -10.98 -2.77 -4.98
CA ILE A 86 -11.27 -3.34 -6.31
C ILE A 86 -11.95 -4.73 -6.27
N LEU A 87 -11.92 -5.41 -5.12
CA LEU A 87 -12.61 -6.68 -4.88
C LEU A 87 -14.05 -6.47 -4.40
N GLY A 88 -14.52 -5.22 -4.29
CA GLY A 88 -15.86 -4.86 -3.85
C GLY A 88 -16.05 -4.93 -2.32
N GLN A 89 -14.98 -5.10 -1.55
CA GLN A 89 -15.07 -5.09 -0.10
C GLN A 89 -15.03 -3.66 0.39
N THR A 90 -16.03 -3.27 1.18
CA THR A 90 -16.13 -1.96 1.82
C THR A 90 -15.73 -2.07 3.28
N SER A 91 -14.86 -1.18 3.74
CA SER A 91 -14.48 -1.09 5.14
C SER A 91 -14.44 0.36 5.65
N PRO A 92 -14.80 0.59 6.92
CA PRO A 92 -14.70 1.91 7.54
C PRO A 92 -13.24 2.24 7.82
N GLN A 93 -12.82 3.43 7.39
CA GLN A 93 -11.51 4.00 7.69
C GLN A 93 -11.68 5.24 8.57
N LYS A 94 -10.83 5.41 9.58
CA LYS A 94 -10.85 6.60 10.44
C LYS A 94 -10.44 7.83 9.62
N SER A 95 -11.17 8.92 9.80
CA SER A 95 -10.87 10.19 9.13
C SER A 95 -10.73 11.32 10.16
N PRO A 96 -9.50 11.79 10.43
CA PRO A 96 -9.26 12.85 11.42
C PRO A 96 -9.74 14.23 10.96
N GLY A 97 -10.05 14.40 9.67
CA GLY A 97 -10.45 15.68 9.11
C GLY A 97 -10.38 15.73 7.60
N THR A 98 -10.59 16.93 7.06
CA THR A 98 -10.64 17.21 5.62
C THR A 98 -9.67 18.32 5.29
N LEU A 99 -8.88 18.16 4.23
CA LEU A 99 -8.09 19.23 3.62
C LEU A 99 -9.00 20.02 2.67
N VAL A 100 -9.05 21.33 2.86
CA VAL A 100 -9.82 22.27 2.03
C VAL A 100 -8.86 23.26 1.38
N PHE A 101 -8.93 23.40 0.06
CA PHE A 101 -8.06 24.28 -0.70
C PHE A 101 -8.69 24.71 -2.02
N ASP A 102 -8.27 25.86 -2.53
CA ASP A 102 -8.67 26.35 -3.85
C ASP A 102 -7.64 25.96 -4.92
N PHE A 103 -8.13 25.54 -6.08
CA PHE A 103 -7.32 25.35 -7.27
C PHE A 103 -8.09 25.85 -8.50
N ASN A 104 -7.50 26.79 -9.26
CA ASN A 104 -8.15 27.44 -10.40
C ASN A 104 -9.56 28.00 -10.07
N ASP A 105 -9.65 28.74 -8.96
CA ASP A 105 -10.89 29.37 -8.47
C ASP A 105 -12.03 28.38 -8.13
N VAL A 106 -11.71 27.11 -7.92
CA VAL A 106 -12.62 26.06 -7.46
C VAL A 106 -12.13 25.52 -6.12
N GLU A 107 -13.02 25.47 -5.12
CA GLU A 107 -12.74 24.82 -3.83
C GLU A 107 -12.79 23.30 -3.98
N TYR A 108 -11.74 22.64 -3.51
CA TYR A 108 -11.61 21.19 -3.42
C TYR A 108 -11.52 20.75 -1.97
N ARG A 109 -12.01 19.53 -1.71
CA ARG A 109 -12.05 18.92 -0.38
C ARG A 109 -11.54 17.48 -0.48
N LEU A 110 -10.55 17.13 0.32
CA LEU A 110 -9.97 15.79 0.40
C LEU A 110 -10.05 15.27 1.83
N ASP A 111 -10.76 14.16 2.04
CA ASP A 111 -10.82 13.52 3.34
C ASP A 111 -9.49 12.81 3.64
N VAL A 112 -8.97 13.05 4.84
CA VAL A 112 -7.74 12.41 5.29
C VAL A 112 -8.08 11.06 5.91
N ILE A 113 -7.28 10.05 5.64
CA ILE A 113 -7.35 8.72 6.22
C ILE A 113 -6.20 8.56 7.23
N ASP A 114 -6.53 8.11 8.43
CA ASP A 114 -5.56 7.79 9.48
C ASP A 114 -5.01 6.36 9.31
N GLU A 115 -3.72 6.25 8.94
CA GLU A 115 -2.97 4.99 8.87
C GLU A 115 -1.90 4.90 9.99
N GLY A 116 -2.09 5.59 11.12
CA GLY A 116 -1.18 5.59 12.26
C GLY A 116 -0.12 6.69 12.18
N GLU A 117 1.14 6.36 11.94
CA GLU A 117 2.23 7.35 11.86
C GLU A 117 2.20 8.20 10.58
N ARG A 118 1.31 7.87 9.64
CA ARG A 118 1.14 8.57 8.36
C ARG A 118 -0.33 8.79 8.08
N ILE A 119 -0.58 9.82 7.28
CA ILE A 119 -1.88 10.12 6.72
C ILE A 119 -1.88 9.79 5.23
N CYS A 120 -3.01 9.27 4.74
CA CYS A 120 -3.28 9.01 3.33
C CYS A 120 -4.44 9.90 2.87
N LEU A 121 -4.44 10.26 1.59
CA LEU A 121 -5.48 11.05 0.92
C LEU A 121 -6.17 10.21 -0.15
#